data_AF-A0A1Y4BPN4-F1
#
_entry.id   AF-A0A1Y4BPN4-F1
#
_cell.length_a   1.000
_cell.length_b   1.000
_cell.length_c   1.000
_cell.angle_alpha   90.00
_cell.angle_beta   90.00
_cell.angle_gamma   90.00
#
_symmetry.space_group_name_H-M   'P 1'
#
loop_
_entity.id
_entity.type
_entity.pdbx_description
1 polymer ?
#
loop_
_entity_poly.entity_id
_entity_poly.type
_entity_poly.pdbx_seq_one_letter_code
_entity_poly.pdbx_strand_id
1 'polypeptide(L)'
;MTVSEFQSRCKKSAKTIHSWLRQGYLPGAVQDPATGEWDIPEHAREPYTGTRAKTARAICASMVQAANRRQHIVPALYHLDPSEFEGYIDALVDADLLCRRTVDGVTYYDATLKGQEYASLSGDKLKKLVGECLSTAVVAIVKGCTSAVLEAGLGKVI
;
A
#
# COMPACT_ATOMS: atom_id res chain seq x y z
N MET A 1 21.55 -4.64 -2.05
CA MET A 1 21.52 -5.79 -2.99
C MET A 1 21.34 -5.29 -4.41
N THR A 2 21.94 -5.96 -5.38
CA THR A 2 21.84 -5.60 -6.80
C THR A 2 20.49 -5.98 -7.41
N VAL A 3 20.19 -5.45 -8.60
CA VAL A 3 19.01 -5.84 -9.39
C VAL A 3 18.98 -7.34 -9.68
N SER A 4 20.14 -7.94 -9.97
CA SER A 4 20.25 -9.38 -10.29
C SER A 4 19.92 -10.27 -9.08
N GLU A 5 20.38 -9.88 -7.90
CA GLU A 5 20.05 -10.56 -6.65
C GLU A 5 18.54 -10.45 -6.34
N PHE A 6 17.98 -9.25 -6.50
CA PHE A 6 16.56 -9.01 -6.29
C PHE A 6 15.69 -9.78 -7.31
N GLN A 7 16.12 -9.88 -8.58
CA GLN A 7 15.47 -10.71 -9.60
C GLN A 7 15.36 -12.17 -9.19
N SER A 8 16.48 -12.73 -8.72
CA SER A 8 16.56 -14.14 -8.30
C SER A 8 15.60 -14.42 -7.14
N ARG A 9 15.47 -13.47 -6.21
CA ARG A 9 14.54 -13.56 -5.08
C ARG A 9 13.07 -13.47 -5.51
N CYS A 10 12.72 -12.47 -6.31
CA CYS A 10 11.32 -12.17 -6.63
C CYS A 10 10.78 -12.95 -7.84
N LYS A 11 11.67 -13.63 -8.58
CA LYS A 11 11.36 -14.33 -9.83
C LYS A 11 10.68 -13.40 -10.85
N LYS A 12 11.19 -12.16 -10.96
CA LYS A 12 10.70 -11.13 -11.91
C LYS A 12 11.77 -10.80 -12.93
N SER A 13 11.34 -10.30 -14.09
CA SER A 13 12.26 -9.84 -15.13
C SER A 13 12.99 -8.56 -14.71
N ALA A 14 14.23 -8.37 -15.18
CA ALA A 14 14.98 -7.13 -14.99
C ALA A 14 14.18 -5.91 -15.45
N LYS A 15 13.48 -6.02 -16.59
CA LYS A 15 12.63 -4.96 -17.13
C LYS A 15 11.55 -4.53 -16.15
N THR A 16 10.89 -5.48 -15.49
CA THR A 16 9.87 -5.20 -14.47
C THR A 16 10.49 -4.48 -13.27
N ILE A 17 11.62 -4.95 -12.76
CA ILE A 17 12.28 -4.34 -11.60
C ILE A 17 12.78 -2.93 -11.91
N HIS A 18 13.40 -2.71 -13.07
CA HIS A 18 13.77 -1.36 -13.52
C HIS A 18 12.57 -0.44 -13.73
N SER A 19 11.39 -0.97 -14.07
CA SER A 19 10.17 -0.18 -14.12
C SER A 19 9.76 0.26 -12.72
N TRP A 20 9.82 -0.63 -11.74
CA TRP A 20 9.50 -0.32 -10.34
C TRP A 20 10.46 0.69 -9.73
N LEU A 21 11.76 0.54 -9.99
CA LEU A 21 12.79 1.48 -9.54
C LEU A 21 12.53 2.90 -10.09
N ARG A 22 12.29 3.00 -11.40
CA ARG A 22 11.97 4.28 -12.06
C ARG A 22 10.66 4.91 -11.57
N GLN A 23 9.70 4.10 -11.17
CA GLN A 23 8.41 4.56 -10.63
C GLN A 23 8.47 4.84 -9.12
N GLY A 24 9.60 4.58 -8.46
CA GLY A 24 9.75 4.75 -7.00
C GLY A 24 8.97 3.73 -6.18
N TYR A 25 8.61 2.57 -6.74
CA TYR A 25 7.82 1.55 -6.04
C TYR A 25 8.67 0.68 -5.10
N LEU A 26 10.00 0.79 -5.19
CA LEU A 26 10.95 0.15 -4.29
C LEU A 26 11.55 1.23 -3.39
N PRO A 27 10.92 1.54 -2.24
CA PRO A 27 11.43 2.55 -1.32
C PRO A 27 12.82 2.18 -0.80
N GLY A 28 13.66 3.19 -0.60
CA GLY A 28 15.04 3.04 -0.13
C GLY A 28 16.03 2.58 -1.21
N ALA A 29 15.58 2.28 -2.43
CA ALA A 29 16.49 1.99 -3.53
C ALA A 29 17.19 3.27 -4.00
N VAL A 30 18.52 3.20 -4.16
CA VAL A 30 19.36 4.33 -4.57
C VAL A 30 20.13 3.95 -5.83
N GLN A 31 20.25 4.89 -6.76
CA GLN A 31 21.10 4.73 -7.93
C GLN A 31 22.46 5.36 -7.67
N ASP A 32 23.53 4.61 -7.88
CA ASP A 32 24.89 5.14 -7.87
C ASP A 32 25.07 6.08 -9.08
N PRO A 33 25.42 7.36 -8.87
CA PRO A 33 25.55 8.32 -9.96
C PRO A 33 26.77 8.07 -10.86
N ALA A 34 27.79 7.36 -10.39
CA ALA A 34 29.02 7.08 -11.14
C ALA A 34 28.87 5.86 -12.06
N THR A 35 28.20 4.81 -11.58
CA THR A 35 28.05 3.53 -12.31
C THR A 35 26.69 3.38 -12.97
N GLY A 36 25.68 4.11 -12.48
CA GLY A 36 24.28 3.95 -12.89
C GLY A 36 23.62 2.70 -12.33
N GLU A 37 24.31 1.93 -11.48
CA GLU A 37 23.78 0.72 -10.86
C GLU A 37 22.82 1.05 -9.72
N TRP A 38 21.84 0.17 -9.50
CA TRP A 38 20.87 0.32 -8.43
C TRP A 38 21.22 -0.56 -7.25
N ASP A 39 21.30 0.06 -6.07
CA ASP A 39 21.33 -0.64 -4.79
C ASP A 39 19.93 -0.67 -4.19
N ILE A 40 19.43 -1.88 -3.95
CA ILE A 40 18.10 -2.14 -3.41
C ILE A 40 18.26 -2.63 -1.96
N PRO A 41 17.47 -2.11 -0.99
CA PRO A 41 17.55 -2.54 0.39
C PRO A 41 17.39 -4.05 0.55
N GLU A 42 18.12 -4.63 1.50
CA GLU A 42 18.08 -6.08 1.74
C GLU A 42 16.65 -6.54 2.06
N HIS A 43 15.91 -5.75 2.82
CA HIS A 43 14.55 -6.06 3.23
C HIS A 43 13.46 -5.55 2.26
N ALA A 44 13.84 -5.05 1.08
CA ALA A 44 12.90 -4.58 0.08
C ALA A 44 11.87 -5.66 -0.30
N ARG A 45 10.59 -5.28 -0.30
CA ARG A 45 9.48 -6.16 -0.69
C ARG A 45 9.07 -5.86 -2.13
N GLU A 46 8.59 -6.89 -2.82
CA GLU A 46 8.01 -6.67 -4.15
C GLU A 46 6.76 -5.78 -4.04
N PRO A 47 6.54 -4.84 -4.97
CA PRO A 47 5.35 -4.01 -4.98
C PRO A 47 4.07 -4.82 -5.22
N TYR A 48 2.99 -4.48 -4.52
CA TYR A 48 1.67 -5.03 -4.79
C TYR A 48 1.02 -4.37 -6.00
N THR A 49 1.32 -4.86 -7.21
CA THR A 49 0.84 -4.25 -8.47
C THR A 49 -0.53 -4.74 -8.95
N GLY A 50 -1.17 -5.66 -8.22
CA GLY A 50 -2.44 -6.28 -8.62
C GLY A 50 -3.69 -5.47 -8.30
N THR A 51 -3.55 -4.29 -7.68
CA THR A 51 -4.65 -3.45 -7.24
C THR A 51 -5.51 -2.95 -8.40
N ARG A 52 -6.82 -3.25 -8.34
CA ARG A 52 -7.87 -2.58 -9.13
C ARG A 52 -8.97 -1.99 -8.23
N ALA A 53 -8.68 -1.84 -6.95
CA ALA A 53 -9.64 -1.39 -5.96
C ALA A 53 -9.99 0.09 -6.16
N LYS A 54 -11.29 0.40 -6.22
CA LYS A 54 -11.81 1.76 -6.42
C LYS A 54 -12.76 2.23 -5.31
N THR A 55 -13.20 1.31 -4.46
CA THR A 55 -14.09 1.62 -3.34
C THR A 55 -13.32 1.50 -2.05
N ALA A 56 -13.64 2.33 -1.06
CA ALA A 56 -12.99 2.33 0.25
C ALA A 56 -12.83 0.92 0.84
N ARG A 57 -13.88 0.11 0.76
CA ARG A 57 -13.85 -1.29 1.23
C ARG A 57 -12.88 -2.16 0.43
N ALA A 58 -12.86 -2.02 -0.89
CA ALA A 58 -11.94 -2.76 -1.75
C ALA A 58 -10.49 -2.31 -1.53
N ILE A 59 -10.26 -1.04 -1.23
CA ILE A 59 -8.94 -0.48 -0.91
C ILE A 59 -8.41 -1.13 0.36
N CYS A 60 -9.19 -1.12 1.45
CA CYS A 60 -8.84 -1.80 2.70
C CYS A 60 -8.54 -3.29 2.47
N ALA A 61 -9.41 -3.98 1.73
CA ALA A 61 -9.23 -5.40 1.41
C ALA A 61 -7.90 -5.66 0.67
N SER A 62 -7.60 -4.80 -0.31
CA SER A 62 -6.39 -4.87 -1.11
C SER A 62 -5.13 -4.63 -0.28
N MET A 63 -5.16 -3.66 0.64
CA MET A 63 -4.05 -3.37 1.54
C MET A 63 -3.75 -4.54 2.48
N VAL A 64 -4.78 -5.11 3.11
CA VAL A 64 -4.61 -6.29 3.98
C VAL A 64 -4.10 -7.50 3.19
N GLN A 65 -4.60 -7.70 1.97
CA GLN A 65 -4.16 -8.78 1.10
C GLN A 65 -2.70 -8.61 0.66
N ALA A 66 -2.26 -7.39 0.37
CA ALA A 66 -0.87 -7.07 0.06
C ALA A 66 0.05 -7.39 1.26
N ALA A 67 -0.34 -6.97 2.46
CA ALA A 67 0.41 -7.24 3.68
C ALA A 67 0.48 -8.73 4.01
N ASN A 68 -0.63 -9.47 3.83
CA ASN A 68 -0.68 -10.92 4.00
C ASN A 68 0.29 -11.66 3.05
N ARG A 69 0.47 -11.13 1.83
CA ARG A 69 1.43 -11.66 0.85
C ARG A 69 2.86 -11.15 1.05
N ARG A 70 3.10 -10.34 2.10
CA ARG A 70 4.37 -9.67 2.38
C ARG A 70 4.87 -8.82 1.19
N GLN A 71 3.93 -8.21 0.48
CA GLN A 71 4.20 -7.30 -0.63
C GLN A 71 4.14 -5.85 -0.13
N HIS A 72 4.90 -4.94 -0.74
CA HIS A 72 4.89 -3.53 -0.40
C HIS A 72 3.58 -2.87 -0.90
N ILE A 73 2.89 -2.19 0.02
CA ILE A 73 1.71 -1.38 -0.30
C ILE A 73 2.20 -0.06 -0.88
N VAL A 74 2.02 0.12 -2.19
CA VAL A 74 2.45 1.34 -2.89
C VAL A 74 1.31 2.36 -2.93
N PRO A 75 1.43 3.52 -2.29
CA PRO A 75 0.37 4.54 -2.29
C PRO A 75 -0.06 4.98 -3.69
N ALA A 76 0.92 5.18 -4.58
CA ALA A 76 0.69 5.62 -5.96
C ALA A 76 -0.23 4.70 -6.78
N LEU A 77 -0.36 3.43 -6.40
CA LEU A 77 -1.23 2.46 -7.09
C LEU A 77 -2.69 2.53 -6.66
N TYR A 78 -3.02 3.25 -5.58
CA TYR A 78 -4.39 3.46 -5.12
C TYR A 78 -4.98 4.78 -5.62
N HIS A 79 -4.17 5.66 -6.23
CA HIS A 79 -4.58 7.00 -6.66
C HIS A 79 -5.17 7.86 -5.53
N LEU A 80 -4.66 7.66 -4.31
CA LEU A 80 -5.03 8.42 -3.12
C LEU A 80 -3.97 9.49 -2.87
N ASP A 81 -4.38 10.59 -2.25
CA ASP A 81 -3.41 11.51 -1.68
C ASP A 81 -2.73 10.89 -0.44
N PRO A 82 -1.56 11.39 -0.01
CA PRO A 82 -0.83 10.81 1.12
C PRO A 82 -1.62 10.79 2.43
N SER A 83 -2.47 11.79 2.69
CA SER A 83 -3.25 11.86 3.93
C SER A 83 -4.40 10.86 3.93
N GLU A 84 -5.07 10.69 2.79
CA GLU A 84 -6.10 9.66 2.60
C GLU A 84 -5.50 8.25 2.72
N PHE A 85 -4.34 8.02 2.11
CA PHE A 85 -3.63 6.75 2.24
C PHE A 85 -3.30 6.42 3.70
N GLU A 86 -2.70 7.36 4.45
CA GLU A 86 -2.39 7.13 5.86
C GLU A 86 -3.65 6.95 6.71
N GLY A 87 -4.75 7.65 6.42
CA GLY A 87 -6.03 7.42 7.09
C GLY A 87 -6.52 5.97 6.94
N TYR A 88 -6.38 5.38 5.75
CA TYR A 88 -6.69 3.96 5.55
C TYR A 88 -5.75 3.03 6.33
N ILE A 89 -4.46 3.33 6.37
CA ILE A 89 -3.49 2.54 7.13
C ILE A 89 -3.82 2.61 8.63
N ASP A 90 -4.06 3.80 9.17
CA ASP A 90 -4.42 3.99 10.58
C ASP A 90 -5.68 3.22 10.94
N ALA A 91 -6.75 3.34 10.14
CA ALA A 91 -7.98 2.59 10.37
C ALA A 91 -7.75 1.07 10.37
N LEU A 92 -6.85 0.55 9.53
CA LEU A 92 -6.50 -0.86 9.48
C LEU A 92 -5.61 -1.31 10.64
N VAL A 93 -4.71 -0.44 11.12
CA VAL A 93 -3.88 -0.68 12.30
C VAL A 93 -4.74 -0.67 13.56
N ASP A 94 -5.61 0.32 13.71
CA ASP A 94 -6.55 0.44 14.84
C ASP A 94 -7.52 -0.75 14.90
N ALA A 95 -7.92 -1.28 13.75
CA ALA A 95 -8.74 -2.48 13.64
C ALA A 95 -7.97 -3.79 13.93
N ASP A 96 -6.68 -3.72 14.25
CA ASP A 96 -5.76 -4.84 14.41
C ASP A 96 -5.72 -5.74 13.17
N LEU A 97 -5.79 -5.18 11.97
CA LEU A 97 -5.67 -5.92 10.70
C LEU A 97 -4.27 -5.80 10.10
N LEU A 98 -3.57 -4.71 10.40
CA LEU A 98 -2.20 -4.45 9.97
C LEU A 98 -1.33 -4.03 11.16
N CYS A 99 -0.02 -4.23 11.02
CA CYS A 99 0.99 -3.59 11.86
C CYS A 99 2.08 -2.93 11.02
N ARG A 100 2.65 -1.86 11.54
CA ARG A 100 3.77 -1.14 10.95
C ARG A 100 5.09 -1.82 11.32
N ARG A 101 5.98 -2.01 10.35
CA ARG A 101 7.32 -2.55 10.55
C ARG A 101 8.33 -1.69 9.80
N THR A 102 9.19 -0.98 10.51
CA THR A 102 10.26 -0.17 9.92
C THR A 102 11.56 -0.94 9.93
N VAL A 103 12.18 -1.07 8.76
CA VAL A 103 13.49 -1.71 8.56
C VAL A 103 14.23 -0.94 7.47
N ASP A 104 15.53 -0.71 7.66
CA ASP A 104 16.39 0.06 6.74
C ASP A 104 15.83 1.47 6.44
N GLY A 105 15.18 2.10 7.42
CA GLY A 105 14.54 3.41 7.24
C GLY A 105 13.26 3.39 6.38
N VAL A 106 12.77 2.21 5.99
CA VAL A 106 11.56 2.04 5.20
C VAL A 106 10.46 1.40 6.03
N THR A 107 9.26 1.99 6.00
CA THR A 107 8.07 1.43 6.65
C THR A 107 7.36 0.44 5.71
N TYR A 108 7.18 -0.78 6.20
CA TYR A 108 6.37 -1.82 5.59
C TYR A 108 5.17 -2.14 6.47
N TYR A 109 4.21 -2.86 5.90
CA TYR A 109 2.99 -3.28 6.56
C TYR A 109 2.90 -4.80 6.54
N ASP A 110 2.65 -5.39 7.70
CA ASP A 110 2.45 -6.83 7.89
C ASP A 110 1.03 -7.10 8.36
N ALA A 111 0.44 -8.20 7.90
CA ALA A 111 -0.88 -8.62 8.37
C ALA A 111 -0.75 -9.28 9.75
N THR A 112 -1.56 -8.82 10.70
CA THR A 112 -1.72 -9.45 12.02
C THR A 112 -2.42 -10.81 11.88
N LEU A 113 -2.57 -11.57 12.98
CA LEU A 113 -3.34 -12.82 12.95
C LEU A 113 -4.77 -12.58 12.44
N LYS A 114 -5.44 -11.54 12.95
CA LYS A 114 -6.78 -11.13 12.51
C LYS A 114 -6.78 -10.66 11.06
N GLY A 115 -5.73 -9.96 10.61
CA GLY A 115 -5.54 -9.57 9.22
C GLY A 115 -5.40 -10.76 8.27
N GLN A 116 -4.67 -11.81 8.69
CA GLN A 116 -4.49 -13.04 7.93
C GLN A 116 -5.80 -13.83 7.84
N GLU A 117 -6.53 -13.97 8.95
CA GLU A 117 -7.87 -14.55 8.96
C GLU A 117 -8.78 -13.80 8.00
N TYR A 118 -8.81 -12.47 8.07
CA TYR A 118 -9.58 -11.63 7.17
C TYR A 118 -9.20 -11.82 5.69
N ALA A 119 -7.91 -11.87 5.37
CA ALA A 119 -7.40 -12.08 4.02
C ALA A 119 -7.79 -13.47 3.45
N SER A 120 -8.03 -14.45 4.32
CA SER A 120 -8.50 -15.78 3.93
C SER A 120 -10.01 -15.87 3.67
N LEU A 121 -10.78 -14.84 4.04
CA LEU A 121 -12.23 -14.81 3.86
C LEU A 121 -12.63 -14.53 2.41
N SER A 122 -13.65 -15.24 1.92
CA SER A 122 -14.30 -14.93 0.64
C SER A 122 -15.14 -13.64 0.72
N GLY A 123 -15.45 -13.05 -0.44
CA GLY A 123 -15.93 -11.66 -0.57
C GLY A 123 -17.12 -11.25 0.30
N ASP A 124 -18.08 -12.13 0.60
CA ASP A 124 -19.24 -11.76 1.42
C ASP A 124 -18.96 -11.69 2.93
N LYS A 125 -18.06 -12.54 3.45
CA LYS A 125 -17.59 -12.44 4.84
C LYS A 125 -16.70 -11.22 5.05
N LEU A 126 -15.94 -10.88 4.01
CA LEU A 126 -15.07 -9.72 3.95
C LEU A 126 -15.88 -8.40 4.00
N LYS A 127 -17.03 -8.34 3.32
CA LYS A 127 -17.98 -7.21 3.41
C LYS A 127 -18.52 -7.01 4.84
N LYS A 128 -18.81 -8.11 5.55
CA LYS A 128 -19.36 -8.08 6.91
C LYS A 128 -18.31 -7.57 7.92
N LEU A 129 -17.09 -8.10 7.87
CA LEU A 129 -16.02 -7.71 8.81
C LEU A 129 -15.57 -6.25 8.60
N VAL A 130 -15.58 -5.74 7.37
CA VAL A 130 -15.35 -4.31 7.10
C VAL A 130 -16.48 -3.45 7.66
N GLY A 131 -17.73 -3.90 7.55
CA GLY A 131 -18.87 -3.21 8.14
C GLY A 131 -18.79 -3.13 9.67
N GLU A 132 -18.30 -4.19 10.31
CA GLU A 132 -18.20 -4.29 11.78
C GLU A 132 -16.95 -3.58 12.33
N CYS A 133 -15.78 -3.71 11.68
CA CYS A 133 -14.51 -3.18 12.19
C CYS A 133 -14.16 -1.77 11.70
N LEU A 134 -14.67 -1.33 10.55
CA LEU A 134 -14.16 -0.14 9.85
C LEU A 134 -15.24 0.92 9.56
N SER A 135 -16.51 0.71 9.96
CA SER A 135 -17.63 1.55 9.50
C SER A 135 -17.53 3.02 9.92
N THR A 136 -17.04 3.35 11.11
CA THR A 136 -16.95 4.75 11.53
C THR A 136 -15.73 5.46 10.92
N ALA A 137 -14.55 4.85 11.01
CA ALA A 137 -13.30 5.44 10.53
C ALA A 137 -13.27 5.59 9.00
N VAL A 138 -13.68 4.56 8.25
CA VAL A 138 -13.68 4.61 6.79
C VAL A 138 -14.74 5.56 6.25
N VAL A 139 -15.91 5.66 6.88
CA VAL A 139 -16.92 6.65 6.49
C VAL A 139 -16.43 8.07 6.76
N ALA A 140 -15.71 8.31 7.86
CA ALA A 140 -15.12 9.60 8.15
C ALA A 140 -14.08 10.01 7.09
N ILE A 141 -13.20 9.09 6.68
CA ILE A 141 -12.21 9.32 5.60
C ILE A 141 -12.93 9.71 4.30
N VAL A 142 -13.92 8.92 3.86
CA VAL A 142 -14.66 9.19 2.61
C VAL A 142 -15.41 10.53 2.66
N LYS A 143 -16.00 10.88 3.81
CA LYS A 143 -16.67 12.18 4.02
C LYS A 143 -15.67 13.35 4.03
N GLY A 144 -14.50 13.15 4.62
CA GLY A 144 -13.41 14.14 4.63
C GLY A 144 -12.92 14.44 3.21
N CYS A 145 -12.64 13.40 2.42
CA CYS A 145 -12.18 13.55 1.03
C CYS A 145 -13.21 14.27 0.16
N THR A 146 -14.49 13.88 0.25
CA THR A 146 -15.56 14.53 -0.54
C THR A 146 -15.72 16.01 -0.16
N SER A 147 -15.57 16.36 1.11
CA SER A 147 -15.63 17.75 1.56
C SER A 147 -14.42 18.56 1.08
N ALA A 148 -13.20 18.01 1.18
CA ALA A 148 -11.98 18.67 0.73
C ALA A 148 -11.96 18.91 -0.80
N VAL A 149 -12.49 17.97 -1.60
CA VAL A 149 -12.62 18.15 -3.05
C VAL A 149 -13.65 19.22 -3.41
N LEU A 150 -14.75 19.34 -2.65
CA LEU A 150 -15.72 20.42 -2.85
C LEU A 150 -15.11 21.80 -2.55
N GLU A 151 -14.39 21.94 -1.44
CA GLU A 151 -13.73 23.20 -1.06
C GLU A 151 -12.61 23.59 -2.06
N ALA A 152 -11.81 22.61 -2.52
CA ALA A 152 -10.78 22.85 -3.54
C ALA A 152 -11.37 23.17 -4.93
N GLY A 153 -12.58 22.70 -5.23
CA GLY A 153 -13.32 23.03 -6.45
C GLY A 153 -13.97 24.41 -6.40
N LEU A 154 -14.42 24.87 -5.22
CA LEU A 154 -15.03 26.18 -5.01
C LEU A 154 -14.00 27.32 -4.95
N GLY A 155 -12.76 27.05 -4.55
CA GLY A 155 -11.66 28.03 -4.59
C GLY A 155 -11.15 28.44 -5.98
N LYS A 156 -11.80 27.98 -7.07
CA LYS A 156 -11.46 28.34 -8.47
C LYS A 156 -12.52 29.15 -9.20
N VAL A 157 -13.57 29.62 -8.52
CA VAL A 157 -14.49 30.62 -9.08
C VAL A 157 -14.33 31.91 -8.28
N ILE A 158 -13.46 32.78 -8.81
CA ILE A 158 -13.33 34.25 -8.65
C ILE A 158 -13.74 34.82 -7.29
#